data_AF-A0A9P0DFU5-F1
#
_entry.id   AF-A0A9P0DFU5-F1
#
_cell.length_a   1.000
_cell.length_b   1.000
_cell.length_c   1.000
_cell.angle_alpha   90.00
_cell.angle_beta   90.00
_cell.angle_gamma   90.00
#
_symmetry.space_group_name_H-M   'P 1'
#
loop_
_entity.id
_entity.type
_entity.pdbx_description
1 polymer ?
#
loop_
_entity_poly.entity_id
_entity_poly.type
_entity_poly.pdbx_seq_one_letter_code
_entity_poly.pdbx_strand_id
1 'polypeptide(L)'
;MTRLISLLLNLAFVFKSSHAACADDWPTCRNGFANIACEVGGTCEGKGDCEIMEHDVEFRRFALEEHNKWRNYLALGKETRGGNGEAADMRALSYDVKLEFTARCNLVFCKMEHDKCHATSKFKSAGQNLYSQTGGSAAGTHKSVSLWYEECNDTTAEQIDHFKRSTHVHIGHFTQLVWSKVTHVGCSRSTTGKSWYVACNYGPSGNWKDDPVYKRGPACSACPHGTKCNAKYPGLCGEIDESDLKAIPLHGHRLGTSFLASLFLPALLAFLLM
;
A
#
# COMPACT_ATOMS: atom_id res chain seq x y z
N MET A 1 -27.13 59.37 -1.88
CA MET A 1 -27.69 58.15 -2.49
C MET A 1 -26.65 57.59 -3.47
N THR A 2 -25.83 56.64 -2.99
CA THR A 2 -25.74 55.24 -3.49
C THR A 2 -24.87 55.13 -4.76
N ARG A 3 -23.55 54.98 -4.60
CA ARG A 3 -22.77 53.71 -4.66
C ARG A 3 -22.95 52.95 -5.98
N LEU A 4 -21.87 52.75 -6.74
CA LEU A 4 -21.53 51.50 -7.43
C LEU A 4 -20.13 51.62 -8.08
N ILE A 5 -19.10 51.25 -7.31
CA ILE A 5 -17.79 50.85 -7.85
C ILE A 5 -17.93 49.36 -8.13
N SER A 6 -18.03 48.99 -9.40
CA SER A 6 -18.07 47.59 -9.84
C SER A 6 -16.65 47.02 -9.80
N LEU A 7 -16.30 46.38 -8.68
CA LEU A 7 -15.09 45.57 -8.56
C LEU A 7 -15.36 44.20 -9.20
N LEU A 8 -15.04 44.06 -10.49
CA LEU A 8 -15.02 42.75 -11.15
C LEU A 8 -13.78 41.99 -10.68
N LEU A 9 -13.93 41.23 -9.59
CA LEU A 9 -12.99 40.18 -9.20
C LEU A 9 -13.06 39.08 -10.28
N ASN A 10 -12.04 39.04 -11.13
CA ASN A 10 -11.76 37.89 -11.99
C ASN A 10 -11.40 36.68 -11.10
N LEU A 11 -12.40 35.94 -10.63
CA LEU A 11 -12.19 34.55 -10.22
C LEU A 11 -12.03 33.71 -11.49
N ALA A 12 -10.81 33.62 -12.00
CA ALA A 12 -10.45 32.56 -12.92
C ALA A 12 -10.47 31.25 -12.12
N PHE A 13 -11.63 30.58 -12.06
CA PHE A 13 -11.69 29.18 -11.70
C PHE A 13 -10.98 28.40 -12.81
N VAL A 14 -9.70 28.11 -12.60
CA VAL A 14 -8.97 27.16 -13.45
C VAL A 14 -9.61 25.80 -13.23
N PHE A 15 -10.49 25.39 -14.14
CA PHE A 15 -10.93 23.99 -14.24
C PHE A 15 -9.69 23.16 -14.60
N LYS A 16 -8.97 22.68 -13.58
CA LYS A 16 -7.96 21.63 -13.77
C LYS A 16 -8.68 20.44 -14.39
N SER A 17 -8.10 19.86 -15.44
CA SER A 17 -8.60 18.59 -15.98
C SER A 17 -8.63 17.54 -14.87
N SER A 18 -9.54 16.58 -14.96
CA SER A 18 -9.64 15.46 -13.99
C SER A 18 -8.29 14.76 -13.74
N HIS A 19 -7.45 14.71 -14.78
CA HIS A 19 -6.10 14.17 -14.72
C HIS A 19 -5.14 15.05 -13.89
N ALA A 20 -5.21 16.38 -14.05
CA ALA A 20 -4.39 17.31 -13.27
C ALA A 20 -4.81 17.39 -11.80
N ALA A 21 -6.10 17.19 -11.49
CA ALA A 21 -6.58 17.09 -10.12
C ALA A 21 -6.15 15.77 -9.44
N CYS A 22 -6.06 14.67 -10.19
CA CYS A 22 -5.59 13.39 -9.66
C CYS A 22 -4.10 13.37 -9.33
N ALA A 23 -3.28 14.03 -10.15
CA ALA A 23 -1.82 14.05 -9.98
C ALA A 23 -1.36 14.72 -8.67
N ASP A 24 -2.17 15.62 -8.09
CA ASP A 24 -1.87 16.31 -6.83
C ASP A 24 -1.89 15.31 -5.64
N ASP A 25 -2.83 14.36 -5.64
CA ASP A 25 -2.97 13.34 -4.59
C ASP A 25 -2.17 12.05 -4.91
N TRP A 26 -2.03 11.73 -6.20
CA TRP A 26 -1.45 10.49 -6.71
C TRP A 26 -0.33 10.77 -7.72
N PRO A 27 0.93 10.79 -7.27
CA PRO A 27 2.03 11.22 -8.12
C PRO A 27 2.32 10.22 -9.25
N THR A 28 2.70 10.75 -10.41
CA THR A 28 3.34 10.01 -11.50
C THR A 28 4.65 9.38 -11.03
N CYS A 29 4.95 8.18 -11.53
CA CYS A 29 6.21 7.50 -11.20
C CYS A 29 7.37 8.10 -11.98
N ARG A 30 8.61 7.86 -11.52
CA ARG A 30 9.84 8.42 -12.14
C ARG A 30 10.03 8.04 -13.61
N ASN A 31 9.44 6.94 -14.05
CA ASN A 31 9.44 6.46 -15.43
C ASN A 31 8.40 7.16 -16.33
N GLY A 32 7.66 8.15 -15.80
CA GLY A 32 6.68 8.93 -16.54
C GLY A 32 5.30 8.29 -16.66
N PHE A 33 5.08 7.09 -16.12
CA PHE A 33 3.76 6.46 -16.15
C PHE A 33 2.80 7.11 -15.16
N ALA A 34 1.57 7.34 -15.64
CA ALA A 34 0.47 7.83 -14.83
C ALA A 34 0.17 6.86 -13.69
N ASN A 35 -0.21 7.40 -12.54
CA ASN A 35 -0.60 6.59 -11.39
C ASN A 35 -1.87 5.80 -11.70
N ILE A 36 -1.94 4.55 -11.24
CA ILE A 36 -3.10 3.68 -11.42
C ILE A 36 -4.40 4.32 -10.91
N ALA A 37 -4.34 5.09 -9.82
CA ALA A 37 -5.49 5.85 -9.33
C ALA A 37 -6.02 6.82 -10.39
N CYS A 38 -5.14 7.45 -11.16
CA CYS A 38 -5.52 8.38 -12.22
C CYS A 38 -5.94 7.67 -13.50
N GLU A 39 -5.27 6.57 -13.85
CA GLU A 39 -5.63 5.75 -15.02
C GLU A 39 -7.06 5.21 -14.94
N VAL A 40 -7.55 4.91 -13.72
CA VAL A 40 -8.91 4.39 -13.49
C VAL A 40 -9.93 5.46 -13.08
N GLY A 41 -9.56 6.75 -13.14
CA GLY A 41 -10.46 7.88 -12.90
C GLY A 41 -10.70 8.25 -11.43
N GLY A 42 -9.87 7.75 -10.51
CA GLY A 42 -9.79 8.19 -9.11
C GLY A 42 -10.83 7.61 -8.16
N THR A 43 -11.92 7.00 -8.64
CA THR A 43 -12.92 6.38 -7.75
C THR A 43 -12.52 4.98 -7.29
N CYS A 44 -11.74 4.28 -8.11
CA CYS A 44 -11.25 2.92 -7.87
C CYS A 44 -12.39 1.95 -7.47
N GLU A 45 -13.51 2.10 -8.18
CA GLU A 45 -14.67 1.21 -8.14
C GLU A 45 -14.49 0.05 -9.14
N GLY A 46 -15.04 -1.10 -8.78
CA GLY A 46 -15.02 -2.30 -9.61
C GLY A 46 -15.65 -2.06 -10.99
N LYS A 47 -15.08 -2.70 -12.02
CA LYS A 47 -15.51 -2.60 -13.42
C LYS A 47 -15.93 -3.97 -13.93
N GLY A 48 -17.00 -4.01 -14.72
CA GLY A 48 -17.55 -5.26 -15.24
C GLY A 48 -18.18 -6.10 -14.13
N ASP A 49 -17.81 -7.38 -14.07
CA ASP A 49 -18.20 -8.32 -13.01
C ASP A 49 -17.27 -8.30 -11.79
N CYS A 50 -16.25 -7.42 -11.79
CA CYS A 50 -15.33 -7.28 -10.68
C CYS A 50 -15.93 -6.42 -9.56
N GLU A 51 -16.07 -7.00 -8.38
CA GLU A 51 -16.52 -6.35 -7.16
C GLU A 51 -15.33 -6.14 -6.22
N ILE A 52 -15.10 -4.90 -5.80
CA ILE A 52 -14.13 -4.63 -4.73
C ILE A 52 -14.79 -4.94 -3.39
N MET A 53 -14.11 -5.76 -2.57
CA MET A 53 -14.62 -6.12 -1.25
C MET A 53 -14.23 -5.06 -0.22
N GLU A 54 -14.94 -5.05 0.92
CA GLU A 54 -14.70 -4.10 2.01
C GLU A 54 -13.33 -4.32 2.69
N HIS A 55 -12.71 -3.21 3.10
CA HIS A 55 -11.41 -3.13 3.77
C HIS A 55 -11.59 -2.65 5.22
N ASP A 56 -12.31 -3.44 6.01
CA ASP A 56 -12.54 -3.14 7.42
C ASP A 56 -11.25 -3.25 8.27
N VAL A 57 -11.38 -2.87 9.54
CA VAL A 57 -10.29 -2.91 10.52
C VAL A 57 -9.73 -4.34 10.70
N GLU A 58 -10.57 -5.36 10.58
CA GLU A 58 -10.16 -6.75 10.76
C GLU A 58 -9.31 -7.24 9.60
N PHE A 59 -9.69 -6.91 8.36
CA PHE A 59 -8.90 -7.20 7.18
C PHE A 59 -7.54 -6.51 7.20
N ARG A 60 -7.51 -5.21 7.52
CA ARG A 60 -6.26 -4.44 7.61
C ARG A 60 -5.34 -5.00 8.69
N ARG A 61 -5.90 -5.33 9.86
CA ARG A 61 -5.16 -5.95 10.96
C ARG A 61 -4.62 -7.32 10.55
N PHE A 62 -5.46 -8.17 9.96
CA PHE A 62 -5.04 -9.48 9.48
C PHE A 62 -3.86 -9.36 8.49
N ALA A 63 -3.98 -8.48 7.49
CA ALA A 63 -2.92 -8.27 6.52
C ALA A 63 -1.63 -7.82 7.22
N LEU A 64 -1.69 -6.84 8.12
CA LEU A 64 -0.51 -6.36 8.84
C LEU A 64 0.14 -7.43 9.71
N GLU A 65 -0.66 -8.15 10.50
CA GLU A 65 -0.17 -9.14 11.46
C GLU A 65 0.42 -10.36 10.75
N GLU A 66 -0.17 -10.82 9.66
CA GLU A 66 0.35 -11.97 8.92
C GLU A 66 1.70 -11.63 8.25
N HIS A 67 1.87 -10.42 7.70
CA HIS A 67 3.17 -9.98 7.17
C HIS A 67 4.23 -9.90 8.28
N ASN A 68 3.91 -9.25 9.40
CA ASN A 68 4.85 -9.11 10.51
C ASN A 68 5.18 -10.45 11.17
N LYS A 69 4.23 -11.38 11.24
CA LYS A 69 4.44 -12.75 11.72
C LYS A 69 5.50 -13.46 10.89
N TRP A 70 5.38 -13.45 9.56
CA TRP A 70 6.35 -14.11 8.67
C TRP A 70 7.72 -13.43 8.67
N ARG A 71 7.75 -12.09 8.65
CA ARG A 71 9.00 -11.34 8.79
C ARG A 71 9.71 -11.65 10.09
N ASN A 72 8.97 -11.73 11.21
CA ASN A 72 9.52 -12.05 12.52
C ASN A 72 10.00 -13.50 12.59
N TYR A 73 9.25 -14.44 12.00
CA TYR A 73 9.64 -15.85 11.92
C TYR A 73 10.99 -16.01 11.21
N LEU A 74 11.15 -15.39 10.04
CA LEU A 74 12.39 -15.39 9.29
C LEU A 74 13.52 -14.69 10.06
N ALA A 75 13.27 -13.48 10.59
CA ALA A 75 14.31 -12.68 11.22
C ALA A 75 14.93 -13.36 12.45
N LEU A 76 14.14 -14.14 13.18
CA LEU A 76 14.58 -14.99 14.29
C LEU A 76 15.31 -16.28 13.86
N GLY A 77 15.60 -16.45 12.56
CA GLY A 77 16.34 -17.58 12.03
C GLY A 77 15.55 -18.88 11.98
N LYS A 78 14.21 -18.81 12.08
CA LYS A 78 13.36 -20.02 12.06
C LYS A 78 13.10 -20.54 10.65
N GLU A 79 13.36 -19.74 9.63
CA GLU A 79 13.29 -20.18 8.24
C GLU A 79 14.65 -20.64 7.76
N THR A 80 14.79 -21.95 7.57
CA THR A 80 16.04 -22.60 7.16
C THR A 80 16.07 -22.99 5.69
N ARG A 81 14.94 -22.83 4.97
CA ARG A 81 14.80 -23.19 3.55
C ARG A 81 15.39 -22.09 2.66
N GLY A 82 15.73 -22.45 1.42
CA GLY A 82 16.17 -21.51 0.38
C GLY A 82 17.33 -20.59 0.73
N GLY A 83 18.28 -21.07 1.53
CA GLY A 83 19.48 -20.32 1.93
C GLY A 83 19.21 -19.10 2.83
N ASN A 84 18.02 -19.04 3.43
CA ASN A 84 17.68 -18.00 4.40
C ASN A 84 18.49 -18.11 5.69
N GLY A 85 18.55 -17.01 6.43
CA GLY A 85 19.12 -16.95 7.76
C GLY A 85 18.52 -15.81 8.58
N GLU A 86 19.03 -15.63 9.79
CA GLU A 86 18.63 -14.52 10.64
C GLU A 86 18.81 -13.16 9.96
N ALA A 87 17.91 -12.23 10.25
CA ALA A 87 17.91 -10.89 9.68
C ALA A 87 18.18 -9.84 10.75
N ALA A 88 19.28 -9.12 10.59
CA ALA A 88 19.77 -8.16 11.58
C ALA A 88 19.01 -6.82 11.56
N ASP A 89 18.36 -6.47 10.45
CA ASP A 89 17.80 -5.15 10.17
C ASP A 89 16.32 -5.17 9.71
N MET A 90 15.63 -6.28 9.88
CA MET A 90 14.25 -6.47 9.39
C MET A 90 13.28 -5.48 10.05
N ARG A 91 12.70 -4.54 9.30
CA ARG A 91 11.75 -3.58 9.85
C ARG A 91 10.40 -4.22 10.19
N ALA A 92 9.79 -3.80 11.30
CA ALA A 92 8.36 -4.01 11.53
C ALA A 92 7.56 -3.18 10.53
N LEU A 93 6.52 -3.76 9.95
CA LEU A 93 5.61 -3.07 9.05
C LEU A 93 4.52 -2.35 9.84
N SER A 94 4.13 -1.18 9.35
CA SER A 94 2.90 -0.46 9.70
C SER A 94 1.91 -0.51 8.54
N TYR A 95 0.63 -0.28 8.79
CA TYR A 95 -0.36 -0.20 7.70
C TYR A 95 -0.35 1.20 7.07
N ASP A 96 -0.62 1.30 5.76
CA ASP A 96 -0.76 2.59 5.07
C ASP A 96 -1.97 2.59 4.14
N VAL A 97 -2.96 3.43 4.41
CA VAL A 97 -4.21 3.45 3.63
C VAL A 97 -4.04 4.00 2.21
N LYS A 98 -2.97 4.76 1.92
CA LYS A 98 -2.70 5.21 0.56
C LYS A 98 -2.12 4.07 -0.29
N LEU A 99 -1.30 3.19 0.29
CA LEU A 99 -0.88 1.95 -0.35
C LEU A 99 -2.07 1.00 -0.59
N GLU A 100 -2.99 0.88 0.38
CA GLU A 100 -4.26 0.13 0.20
C GLU A 100 -5.07 0.71 -0.96
N PHE A 101 -5.21 2.03 -1.02
CA PHE A 101 -5.98 2.68 -2.07
C PHE A 101 -5.40 2.41 -3.46
N THR A 102 -4.09 2.54 -3.67
CA THR A 102 -3.50 2.24 -4.99
C THR A 102 -3.57 0.75 -5.32
N ALA A 103 -3.48 -0.15 -4.32
CA ALA A 103 -3.72 -1.58 -4.52
C ALA A 103 -5.17 -1.86 -4.93
N ARG A 104 -6.13 -1.13 -4.35
CA ARG A 104 -7.54 -1.17 -4.73
C ARG A 104 -7.75 -0.74 -6.18
N CYS A 105 -7.09 0.34 -6.60
CA CYS A 105 -7.17 0.83 -7.98
C CYS A 105 -6.62 -0.20 -8.99
N ASN A 106 -5.59 -0.96 -8.64
CA ASN A 106 -5.09 -2.05 -9.48
C ASN A 106 -6.14 -3.16 -9.69
N LEU A 107 -6.91 -3.47 -8.64
CA LEU A 107 -7.85 -4.58 -8.65
C LEU A 107 -9.22 -4.29 -9.30
N VAL A 108 -9.45 -3.08 -9.84
CA VAL A 108 -10.78 -2.71 -10.39
C VAL A 108 -11.22 -3.56 -11.58
N PHE A 109 -10.28 -4.24 -12.24
CA PHE A 109 -10.56 -5.14 -13.38
C PHE A 109 -10.46 -6.62 -13.03
N CYS A 110 -10.13 -6.99 -11.79
CA CYS A 110 -9.92 -8.40 -11.39
C CYS A 110 -8.93 -9.14 -12.31
N LYS A 111 -7.78 -8.52 -12.59
CA LYS A 111 -6.71 -9.09 -13.44
C LYS A 111 -5.42 -9.25 -12.65
N MET A 112 -4.68 -10.30 -12.97
CA MET A 112 -3.36 -10.60 -12.38
C MET A 112 -2.24 -9.89 -13.14
N GLU A 113 -2.37 -8.57 -13.25
CA GLU A 113 -1.43 -7.72 -13.99
C GLU A 113 -0.96 -6.58 -13.09
N HIS A 114 0.36 -6.42 -13.00
CA HIS A 114 0.94 -5.28 -12.31
C HIS A 114 0.60 -3.98 -13.03
N ASP A 115 0.19 -2.97 -12.29
CA ASP A 115 0.11 -1.62 -12.82
C ASP A 115 1.52 -1.01 -12.97
N LYS A 116 1.62 0.02 -13.81
CA LYS A 116 2.90 0.66 -14.11
C LYS A 116 3.35 1.66 -13.04
N CYS A 117 2.42 2.13 -12.21
CA CYS A 117 2.69 3.12 -11.19
C CYS A 117 1.62 3.16 -10.10
N HIS A 118 2.03 2.89 -8.87
CA HIS A 118 1.19 2.97 -7.65
C HIS A 118 1.91 3.76 -6.54
N ALA A 119 2.67 4.77 -6.93
CA ALA A 119 3.34 5.67 -5.98
C ALA A 119 2.32 6.43 -5.12
N THR A 120 2.74 6.79 -3.91
CA THR A 120 1.96 7.63 -2.99
C THR A 120 2.72 8.90 -2.66
N SER A 121 2.08 9.82 -1.93
CA SER A 121 2.76 11.03 -1.42
C SER A 121 3.97 10.67 -0.55
N LYS A 122 3.89 9.57 0.22
CA LYS A 122 4.93 9.07 1.14
C LYS A 122 5.95 8.18 0.45
N PHE A 123 5.53 7.35 -0.49
CA PHE A 123 6.39 6.39 -1.18
C PHE A 123 6.41 6.67 -2.68
N LYS A 124 7.48 7.34 -3.15
CA LYS A 124 7.66 7.65 -4.59
C LYS A 124 7.90 6.41 -5.46
N SER A 125 8.23 5.28 -4.83
CA SER A 125 8.31 3.96 -5.43
C SER A 125 7.80 2.97 -4.39
N ALA A 126 6.91 2.09 -4.82
CA ALA A 126 6.33 1.02 -4.03
C ALA A 126 6.45 -0.29 -4.82
N GLY A 127 6.54 -1.41 -4.09
CA GLY A 127 6.49 -2.75 -4.66
C GLY A 127 5.07 -3.29 -4.60
N GLN A 128 4.81 -4.41 -5.28
CA GLN A 128 3.47 -5.02 -5.33
C GLN A 128 3.56 -6.54 -5.39
N ASN A 129 2.73 -7.20 -4.58
CA ASN A 129 2.43 -8.62 -4.72
C ASN A 129 0.98 -8.79 -5.14
N LEU A 130 0.74 -9.69 -6.09
CA LEU A 130 -0.59 -10.06 -6.56
C LEU A 130 -0.87 -11.53 -6.25
N TYR A 131 -2.13 -11.85 -5.99
CA TYR A 131 -2.59 -13.22 -5.83
C TYR A 131 -3.99 -13.37 -6.40
N SER A 132 -4.27 -14.52 -7.03
CA SER A 132 -5.62 -14.91 -7.40
C SER A 132 -5.89 -16.37 -7.13
N GLN A 133 -7.15 -16.70 -6.88
CA GLN A 133 -7.62 -18.08 -6.79
C GLN A 133 -9.01 -18.21 -7.41
N THR A 134 -9.21 -19.24 -8.23
CA THR A 134 -10.52 -19.65 -8.73
C THR A 134 -11.18 -20.62 -7.74
N GLY A 135 -12.45 -20.39 -7.41
CA GLY A 135 -13.17 -21.15 -6.40
C GLY A 135 -12.66 -20.90 -4.98
N GLY A 136 -13.25 -21.59 -4.00
CA GLY A 136 -12.97 -21.36 -2.58
C GLY A 136 -13.75 -20.18 -1.99
N SER A 137 -13.51 -19.88 -0.71
CA SER A 137 -14.16 -18.78 0.00
C SER A 137 -13.32 -17.51 -0.01
N ALA A 138 -13.94 -16.37 0.30
CA ALA A 138 -13.25 -15.10 0.57
C ALA A 138 -12.08 -15.26 1.57
N ALA A 139 -12.20 -16.17 2.54
CA ALA A 139 -11.12 -16.46 3.49
C ALA A 139 -9.86 -17.04 2.80
N GLY A 140 -9.96 -17.57 1.59
CA GLY A 140 -8.83 -17.94 0.74
C GLY A 140 -7.90 -16.77 0.43
N THR A 141 -8.41 -15.53 0.41
CA THR A 141 -7.58 -14.31 0.28
C THR A 141 -6.58 -14.16 1.42
N HIS A 142 -6.89 -14.69 2.62
CA HIS A 142 -5.98 -14.67 3.77
C HIS A 142 -4.78 -15.59 3.57
N LYS A 143 -4.85 -16.57 2.66
CA LYS A 143 -3.72 -17.47 2.35
C LYS A 143 -2.68 -16.84 1.43
N SER A 144 -2.99 -15.72 0.78
CA SER A 144 -2.09 -15.06 -0.18
C SER A 144 -0.70 -14.80 0.40
N VAL A 145 -0.64 -14.21 1.60
CA VAL A 145 0.61 -13.88 2.30
C VAL A 145 1.44 -15.13 2.60
N SER A 146 0.80 -16.21 3.07
CA SER A 146 1.49 -17.48 3.34
C SER A 146 2.00 -18.12 2.04
N LEU A 147 1.23 -18.08 0.95
CA LEU A 147 1.64 -18.64 -0.35
C LEU A 147 2.78 -17.84 -0.99
N TRP A 148 2.74 -16.50 -0.88
CA TRP A 148 3.89 -15.66 -1.25
C TRP A 148 5.12 -16.00 -0.43
N TYR A 149 4.95 -16.29 0.87
CA TYR A 149 6.07 -16.66 1.73
C TYR A 149 6.68 -18.02 1.35
N GLU A 150 5.87 -18.99 0.92
CA GLU A 150 6.35 -20.32 0.51
C GLU A 150 7.28 -20.30 -0.71
N GLU A 151 7.37 -19.20 -1.46
CA GLU A 151 8.42 -19.01 -2.47
C GLU A 151 9.85 -19.01 -1.87
N CYS A 152 9.99 -18.93 -0.54
CA CYS A 152 11.26 -19.12 0.14
C CYS A 152 11.90 -20.48 -0.14
N ASN A 153 11.14 -21.49 -0.56
CA ASN A 153 11.69 -22.80 -0.95
C ASN A 153 12.63 -22.69 -2.16
N ASP A 154 12.42 -21.68 -3.01
CA ASP A 154 13.06 -21.52 -4.30
C ASP A 154 14.16 -20.44 -4.31
N THR A 155 14.45 -19.84 -3.15
CA THR A 155 15.56 -18.87 -3.01
C THR A 155 16.91 -19.54 -2.75
N THR A 156 17.99 -18.77 -2.88
CA THR A 156 19.33 -19.16 -2.45
C THR A 156 19.95 -18.07 -1.57
N ALA A 157 21.00 -18.42 -0.82
CA ALA A 157 21.73 -17.43 -0.01
C ALA A 157 22.31 -16.29 -0.88
N GLU A 158 22.79 -16.60 -2.09
CA GLU A 158 23.25 -15.58 -3.04
C GLU A 158 22.12 -14.60 -3.41
N GLN A 159 20.90 -15.09 -3.63
CA GLN A 159 19.75 -14.22 -3.94
C GLN A 159 19.29 -13.41 -2.73
N ILE A 160 19.51 -13.88 -1.50
CA ILE A 160 19.24 -13.11 -0.29
C ILE A 160 20.27 -11.98 -0.12
N ASP A 161 21.54 -12.28 -0.32
CA ASP A 161 22.64 -11.34 -0.15
C ASP A 161 22.73 -10.33 -1.32
N HIS A 162 22.35 -10.75 -2.53
CA HIS A 162 22.37 -9.97 -3.76
C HIS A 162 21.13 -10.28 -4.60
N PHE A 163 20.05 -9.54 -4.39
CA PHE A 163 18.79 -9.83 -5.04
C PHE A 163 18.90 -9.79 -6.57
N LYS A 164 18.58 -10.94 -7.18
CA LYS A 164 18.42 -11.08 -8.62
C LYS A 164 17.13 -11.83 -8.87
N ARG A 165 16.25 -11.22 -9.65
CA ARG A 165 15.00 -11.85 -10.07
C ARG A 165 15.33 -13.15 -10.81
N SER A 166 14.72 -14.25 -10.38
CA SER A 166 14.85 -15.53 -11.06
C SER A 166 14.11 -15.53 -12.39
N THR A 167 14.67 -16.20 -13.38
CA THR A 167 14.07 -16.42 -14.70
C THR A 167 13.28 -17.73 -14.78
N HIS A 168 13.37 -18.59 -13.76
CA HIS A 168 12.83 -19.95 -13.79
C HIS A 168 11.78 -20.22 -12.71
N VAL A 169 11.86 -19.51 -11.58
CA VAL A 169 10.99 -19.69 -10.41
C VAL A 169 10.50 -18.33 -9.91
N HIS A 170 9.33 -18.30 -9.29
CA HIS A 170 8.81 -17.10 -8.66
C HIS A 170 9.37 -17.00 -7.25
N ILE A 171 10.23 -16.00 -7.02
CA ILE A 171 10.76 -15.64 -5.69
C ILE A 171 10.42 -14.20 -5.30
N GLY A 172 9.80 -13.47 -6.22
CA GLY A 172 9.60 -12.03 -6.12
C GLY A 172 8.62 -11.66 -5.02
N HIS A 173 7.62 -12.50 -4.76
CA HIS A 173 6.63 -12.22 -3.74
C HIS A 173 7.21 -12.42 -2.34
N PHE A 174 7.95 -13.53 -2.13
CA PHE A 174 8.66 -13.77 -0.87
C PHE A 174 9.66 -12.66 -0.57
N THR A 175 10.57 -12.38 -1.52
CA THR A 175 11.63 -11.37 -1.33
C THR A 175 11.07 -9.97 -1.06
N GLN A 176 9.96 -9.59 -1.69
CA GLN A 176 9.27 -8.33 -1.40
C GLN A 176 8.67 -8.33 0.02
N LEU A 177 8.04 -9.43 0.43
CA LEU A 177 7.41 -9.58 1.74
C LEU A 177 8.44 -9.50 2.88
N VAL A 178 9.64 -10.08 2.69
CA VAL A 178 10.74 -10.06 3.66
C VAL A 178 11.82 -9.04 3.35
N TRP A 179 11.52 -8.04 2.50
CA TRP A 179 12.49 -6.98 2.22
C TRP A 179 12.68 -6.10 3.46
N SER A 180 13.88 -6.09 4.03
CA SER A 180 14.19 -5.43 5.31
C SER A 180 13.83 -3.95 5.33
N LYS A 181 14.10 -3.23 4.23
CA LYS A 181 13.90 -1.78 4.10
C LYS A 181 12.42 -1.38 3.91
N VAL A 182 11.52 -2.32 3.62
CA VAL A 182 10.07 -2.04 3.55
C VAL A 182 9.58 -1.75 4.96
N THR A 183 8.77 -0.70 5.10
CA THR A 183 8.26 -0.25 6.41
C THR A 183 6.75 -0.22 6.47
N HIS A 184 6.07 -0.24 5.33
CA HIS A 184 4.62 -0.14 5.26
C HIS A 184 4.05 -1.09 4.23
N VAL A 185 2.83 -1.55 4.50
CA VAL A 185 2.02 -2.36 3.58
C VAL A 185 0.59 -1.83 3.55
N GLY A 186 -0.05 -1.90 2.39
CA GLY A 186 -1.48 -1.68 2.25
C GLY A 186 -2.03 -2.64 1.20
N CYS A 187 -3.15 -3.28 1.49
CA CYS A 187 -3.67 -4.39 0.68
C CYS A 187 -5.11 -4.16 0.27
N SER A 188 -5.50 -4.71 -0.88
CA SER A 188 -6.88 -4.75 -1.34
C SER A 188 -7.28 -6.14 -1.78
N ARG A 189 -8.59 -6.40 -1.78
CA ARG A 189 -9.22 -7.64 -2.25
C ARG A 189 -10.41 -7.34 -3.15
N SER A 190 -10.58 -8.15 -4.19
CA SER A 190 -11.74 -8.10 -5.11
C SER A 190 -12.17 -9.49 -5.54
N THR A 191 -13.37 -9.60 -6.13
CA THR A 191 -13.96 -10.86 -6.54
C THR A 191 -14.79 -10.71 -7.81
N THR A 192 -14.87 -11.77 -8.60
CA THR A 192 -15.87 -11.91 -9.69
C THR A 192 -17.03 -12.81 -9.28
N GLY A 193 -17.15 -13.12 -7.98
CA GLY A 193 -18.02 -14.17 -7.44
C GLY A 193 -17.52 -15.59 -7.70
N LYS A 194 -16.65 -15.79 -8.70
CA LYS A 194 -16.02 -17.08 -9.04
C LYS A 194 -14.54 -17.14 -8.65
N SER A 195 -13.85 -16.02 -8.75
CA SER A 195 -12.43 -15.91 -8.44
C SER A 195 -12.17 -14.76 -7.48
N TRP A 196 -11.19 -14.93 -6.63
CA TRP A 196 -10.76 -13.97 -5.62
C TRP A 196 -9.40 -13.41 -5.99
N TYR A 197 -9.19 -12.12 -5.76
CA TYR A 197 -7.95 -11.40 -6.09
C TYR A 197 -7.47 -10.60 -4.88
N VAL A 198 -6.16 -10.54 -4.70
CA VAL A 198 -5.49 -9.75 -3.66
C VAL A 198 -4.32 -9.00 -4.28
N ALA A 199 -4.17 -7.74 -3.90
CA ALA A 199 -3.01 -6.92 -4.20
C ALA A 199 -2.49 -6.33 -2.90
N CYS A 200 -1.20 -6.43 -2.62
CA CYS A 200 -0.55 -5.72 -1.52
C CYS A 200 0.56 -4.85 -2.06
N ASN A 201 0.54 -3.56 -1.74
CA ASN A 201 1.57 -2.60 -2.10
C ASN A 201 2.49 -2.35 -0.90
N TYR A 202 3.78 -2.18 -1.16
CA TYR A 202 4.85 -2.13 -0.14
C TYR A 202 5.67 -0.84 -0.25
N GLY A 203 5.82 -0.12 0.85
CA GLY A 203 6.50 1.17 0.91
C GLY A 203 7.69 1.20 1.88
N PRO A 204 8.88 1.68 1.45
CA PRO A 204 9.31 1.87 0.06
C PRO A 204 9.40 0.53 -0.71
N SER A 205 9.52 0.58 -2.04
CA SER A 205 9.69 -0.63 -2.87
C SER A 205 10.88 -1.48 -2.43
N GLY A 206 10.70 -2.80 -2.45
CA GLY A 206 11.77 -3.77 -2.34
C GLY A 206 12.27 -4.23 -3.72
N ASN A 207 12.94 -5.38 -3.73
CA ASN A 207 13.38 -6.09 -4.93
C ASN A 207 14.28 -5.24 -5.85
N TRP A 208 15.12 -4.40 -5.24
CA TRP A 208 16.14 -3.66 -5.97
C TRP A 208 17.27 -4.62 -6.37
N LYS A 209 17.63 -4.60 -7.65
CA LYS A 209 18.67 -5.47 -8.19
C LYS A 209 19.99 -5.24 -7.45
N ASP A 210 20.66 -6.33 -7.10
CA ASP A 210 21.96 -6.40 -6.44
C ASP A 210 21.99 -5.89 -4.98
N ASP A 211 20.90 -5.26 -4.49
CA ASP A 211 20.69 -4.97 -3.08
C ASP A 211 20.37 -6.26 -2.29
N PRO A 212 20.78 -6.36 -1.01
CA PRO A 212 20.37 -7.47 -0.16
C PRO A 212 18.87 -7.38 0.17
N VAL A 213 18.20 -8.53 0.23
CA VAL A 213 16.82 -8.63 0.71
C VAL A 213 16.76 -8.18 2.17
N TYR A 214 17.70 -8.67 2.99
CA TYR A 214 17.95 -8.23 4.35
C TYR A 214 19.42 -8.41 4.71
N LYS A 215 19.90 -7.67 5.71
CA LYS A 215 21.26 -7.90 6.22
C LYS A 215 21.26 -9.14 7.10
N ARG A 216 22.05 -10.15 6.73
CA ARG A 216 22.19 -11.36 7.54
C ARG A 216 22.90 -11.06 8.86
N GLY A 217 22.46 -11.72 9.93
CA GLY A 217 23.04 -11.63 11.27
C GLY A 217 21.98 -11.73 12.36
N PRO A 218 22.40 -11.77 13.65
CA PRO A 218 21.46 -11.97 14.75
C PRO A 218 20.34 -10.95 14.73
N ALA A 219 19.12 -11.39 15.06
CA ALA A 219 17.95 -10.52 15.04
C ALA A 219 18.20 -9.19 15.77
N CYS A 220 17.78 -8.09 15.16
CA CYS A 220 18.00 -6.69 15.61
C CYS A 220 19.45 -6.22 15.79
N SER A 221 20.48 -7.03 15.50
CA SER A 221 21.89 -6.64 15.70
C SER A 221 22.34 -5.48 14.80
N ALA A 222 21.54 -5.12 13.79
CA ALA A 222 21.80 -4.01 12.89
C ALA A 222 20.53 -3.18 12.62
N CYS A 223 19.63 -3.04 13.61
CA CYS A 223 18.46 -2.19 13.44
C CYS A 223 18.82 -0.79 12.94
N PRO A 224 18.08 -0.23 11.97
CA PRO A 224 18.36 1.11 11.46
C PRO A 224 18.36 2.18 12.55
N HIS A 225 19.13 3.25 12.34
CA HIS A 225 19.31 4.32 13.32
C HIS A 225 17.97 4.86 13.85
N GLY A 226 17.89 5.03 15.17
CA GLY A 226 16.68 5.50 15.86
C GLY A 226 15.63 4.42 16.09
N THR A 227 15.95 3.14 15.83
CA THR A 227 15.04 2.03 16.00
C THR A 227 15.65 0.94 16.89
N LYS A 228 14.80 0.18 17.56
CA LYS A 228 15.16 -0.92 18.48
C LYS A 228 14.29 -2.14 18.16
N CYS A 229 14.57 -3.30 18.76
CA CYS A 229 13.66 -4.44 18.63
C CYS A 229 12.24 -4.05 19.06
N ASN A 230 11.26 -4.49 18.28
CA ASN A 230 9.86 -4.35 18.57
C ASN A 230 9.47 -5.23 19.76
N ALA A 231 8.59 -4.72 20.63
CA ALA A 231 8.17 -5.45 21.83
C ALA A 231 7.26 -6.66 21.52
N LYS A 232 6.40 -6.57 20.49
CA LYS A 232 5.47 -7.64 20.07
C LYS A 232 6.15 -8.66 19.15
N TYR A 233 7.02 -8.18 18.25
CA TYR A 233 7.75 -8.99 17.28
C TYR A 233 9.26 -8.87 17.51
N PRO A 234 9.85 -9.67 18.40
CA PRO A 234 11.21 -9.46 18.89
C PRO A 234 12.31 -9.64 17.82
N GLY A 235 11.98 -10.18 16.65
CA GLY A 235 12.89 -10.24 15.51
C GLY A 235 12.91 -8.99 14.64
N LEU A 236 12.02 -8.02 14.88
CA LEU A 236 11.79 -6.88 14.00
C LEU A 236 12.25 -5.57 14.64
N CYS A 237 12.71 -4.64 13.80
CA CYS A 237 13.15 -3.31 14.18
C CYS A 237 12.02 -2.28 14.07
N GLY A 238 11.82 -1.49 15.12
CA GLY A 238 10.93 -0.33 15.18
C GLY A 238 9.53 -0.62 15.70
N GLU A 239 8.82 0.45 16.05
CA GLU A 239 7.41 0.40 16.45
C GLU A 239 6.48 0.19 15.25
N ILE A 240 5.26 -0.25 15.54
CA ILE A 240 4.18 -0.43 14.56
C ILE A 240 3.18 0.70 14.76
N ASP A 241 2.95 1.49 13.71
CA ASP A 241 1.87 2.46 13.67
C ASP A 241 0.57 1.78 13.20
N GLU A 242 -0.44 1.80 14.08
CA GLU A 242 -1.76 1.21 13.86
C GLU A 242 -2.84 2.26 13.58
N SER A 243 -2.49 3.55 13.49
CA SER A 243 -3.45 4.64 13.29
C SER A 243 -4.30 4.44 12.03
N ASP A 244 -3.68 3.99 10.95
CA ASP A 244 -4.32 3.72 9.66
C ASP A 244 -5.22 2.49 9.65
N LEU A 245 -5.17 1.60 10.66
CA LEU A 245 -6.09 0.46 10.73
C LEU A 245 -7.55 0.91 10.83
N LYS A 246 -7.81 2.04 11.50
CA LYS A 246 -9.15 2.61 11.71
C LYS A 246 -9.45 3.80 10.80
N ALA A 247 -8.56 4.12 9.87
CA ALA A 247 -8.75 5.27 8.99
C ALA A 247 -9.99 5.10 8.10
N ILE A 248 -10.66 6.22 7.83
CA ILE A 248 -11.80 6.25 6.92
C ILE A 248 -11.30 5.85 5.52
N PRO A 249 -11.95 4.88 4.84
CA PRO A 249 -11.58 4.49 3.49
C PRO A 249 -11.52 5.69 2.52
N LEU A 250 -10.45 5.77 1.72
CA LEU A 250 -10.23 6.89 0.80
C LEU A 250 -11.10 6.87 -0.48
N HIS A 251 -11.91 5.83 -0.68
CA HIS A 251 -12.82 5.70 -1.83
C HIS A 251 -14.07 6.59 -1.71
N GLY A 252 -14.64 7.02 -2.84
CA GLY A 252 -15.89 7.80 -2.89
C GLY A 252 -15.72 9.33 -2.77
N HIS A 253 -14.51 9.83 -2.53
CA HIS A 253 -14.23 11.26 -2.58
C HIS A 253 -14.00 11.69 -4.04
N ARG A 254 -14.88 12.55 -4.57
CA ARG A 254 -14.68 13.18 -5.88
C ARG A 254 -13.35 13.94 -5.84
N LEU A 255 -12.47 13.65 -6.79
CA LEU A 255 -11.30 14.47 -7.10
C LEU A 255 -11.72 15.95 -7.16
N GLY A 256 -11.27 16.76 -6.18
CA GLY A 256 -11.42 18.22 -6.21
C GLY A 256 -12.23 18.90 -5.11
N THR A 257 -12.82 18.21 -4.13
CA THR A 257 -13.31 18.91 -2.92
C THR A 257 -12.20 18.94 -1.88
N SER A 258 -11.42 20.03 -1.90
CA SER A 258 -10.60 20.44 -0.77
C SER A 258 -11.38 20.31 0.54
N PHE A 259 -10.77 19.70 1.55
CA PHE A 259 -11.19 19.75 2.95
C PHE A 259 -11.12 21.20 3.47
N LEU A 260 -12.02 22.07 3.02
CA LEU A 260 -12.21 23.41 3.56
C LEU A 260 -13.71 23.69 3.66
N ALA A 261 -14.15 23.88 4.91
CA ALA A 261 -15.42 24.47 5.34
C ALA A 261 -16.70 23.61 5.23
N SER A 262 -16.88 22.71 6.19
CA SER A 262 -18.22 22.44 6.76
C SER A 262 -18.27 22.61 8.28
N LEU A 263 -17.23 23.21 8.87
CA LEU A 263 -17.22 23.66 10.26
C LEU A 263 -17.46 25.18 10.29
N PHE A 264 -18.58 25.57 10.91
CA PHE A 264 -18.96 26.91 11.36
C PHE A 264 -19.49 27.92 10.30
N LEU A 265 -20.80 27.90 10.07
CA LEU A 265 -21.56 29.16 10.13
C LEU A 265 -22.43 29.13 11.40
N PRO A 266 -22.12 29.90 12.46
CA PRO A 266 -23.13 30.25 13.43
C PRO A 266 -24.07 31.29 12.82
N ALA A 267 -25.34 31.17 13.18
CA ALA A 267 -26.42 32.07 12.80
C ALA A 267 -26.04 33.56 12.96
N LEU A 268 -26.15 34.32 11.88
CA LEU A 268 -26.21 35.78 11.90
C LEU A 268 -27.04 36.26 10.71
N LEU A 269 -28.33 35.97 10.79
CA LEU A 269 -29.39 36.60 10.01
C LEU A 269 -30.59 36.81 10.94
N ALA A 270 -30.39 37.66 11.93
CA ALA A 270 -31.43 38.37 12.64
C ALA A 270 -30.90 39.77 12.91
N PHE A 271 -31.73 40.80 12.70
CA PHE A 271 -31.44 42.24 12.70
C PHE A 271 -30.90 42.82 11.40
N LEU A 272 -31.79 42.88 10.41
CA LEU A 272 -32.09 44.13 9.70
C LEU A 272 -33.50 43.98 9.11
N LEU A 273 -34.42 44.82 9.59
CA LEU A 273 -35.88 44.88 9.36
C LEU A 273 -36.75 44.33 10.51
N MET A 274 -36.72 45.02 11.67
CA MET A 274 -37.85 45.76 12.27
C MET A 274 -37.28 46.67 13.37
#